data_AF-A0A660YE51-F1
#
_entry.id   AF-A0A660YE51-F1
#
_cell.length_a   1.000
_cell.length_b   1.000
_cell.length_c   1.000
_cell.angle_alpha   90.00
_cell.angle_beta   90.00
_cell.angle_gamma   90.00
#
_symmetry.space_group_name_H-M   'P 1'
#
loop_
_entity.id
_entity.type
_entity.pdbx_description
1 polymer ?
#
loop_
_entity_poly.entity_id
_entity_poly.type
_entity_poly.pdbx_seq_one_letter_code
_entity_poly.pdbx_strand_id
1 'polypeptide(L)' 'MGRRYYPESRVEVGGFMALHYDAILDIVTLGRYLPFVRKVIATMGIEPKDKILDLGAGTGRNALLMAEHLS' A
#
# COMPACT_ATOMS: atom_id res chain seq x y z
N MET A 1 1.75 -14.42 19.13
CA MET A 1 2.19 -13.06 18.77
C MET A 1 3.60 -13.19 18.22
N GLY A 2 3.83 -12.92 16.93
CA GLY A 2 5.14 -13.09 16.30
C GLY A 2 6.19 -12.14 16.89
N ARG A 3 7.46 -12.51 16.76
CA ARG A 3 8.60 -11.67 17.19
C ARG A 3 8.55 -10.35 16.43
N ARG A 4 8.55 -9.22 17.16
CA ARG A 4 8.66 -7.89 16.55
C ARG A 4 10.13 -7.63 16.17
N TYR A 5 10.37 -7.16 14.96
CA TYR A 5 11.70 -6.79 14.51
C TYR A 5 12.15 -5.46 15.13
N TYR A 6 11.20 -4.55 15.36
CA TYR A 6 11.45 -3.22 15.93
C TYR A 6 10.54 -3.01 17.15
N PRO A 7 10.99 -3.36 18.37
CA PRO A 7 10.16 -3.33 19.58
C PRO A 7 9.52 -1.95 19.85
N GLU A 8 10.26 -0.88 19.58
CA GLU A 8 9.83 0.52 19.76
C GLU A 8 8.94 1.04 18.62
N SER A 9 8.89 0.32 17.50
CA SER A 9 8.09 0.73 16.35
C SER A 9 6.61 0.60 16.68
N ARG A 10 5.85 1.69 16.55
CA ARG A 10 4.38 1.66 16.66
C ARG A 10 3.69 1.31 15.33
N VAL A 11 4.45 1.10 14.26
CA VAL A 11 3.93 0.91 12.90
C VAL A 11 4.14 -0.50 12.36
N GLU A 12 4.82 -1.38 13.11
CA GLU A 12 5.03 -2.77 12.69
C GLU A 12 3.73 -3.57 12.79
N VAL A 13 3.23 -4.01 11.63
CA VAL A 13 2.11 -4.94 11.49
C VAL A 13 2.69 -6.32 11.22
N GLY A 14 2.25 -7.34 11.97
CA GLY A 14 2.77 -8.70 11.85
C GLY A 14 1.69 -9.77 11.84
N GLY A 15 2.09 -11.00 11.50
CA GLY A 15 1.21 -12.18 11.52
C GLY A 15 0.03 -12.08 10.55
N PHE A 16 -1.15 -12.50 11.00
CA PHE A 16 -2.37 -12.56 10.17
C PHE A 16 -2.75 -11.20 9.56
N MET A 17 -2.57 -10.12 10.32
CA MET A 17 -2.87 -8.75 9.86
C MET A 17 -1.96 -8.31 8.73
N ALA A 18 -0.68 -8.69 8.77
CA ALA A 18 0.26 -8.37 7.69
C ALA A 18 -0.06 -9.16 6.42
N LEU A 19 -0.40 -10.46 6.58
CA LEU A 19 -0.72 -11.33 5.46
C LEU A 19 -2.01 -10.92 4.72
N HIS A 20 -3.01 -10.44 5.46
CA HIS A 20 -4.32 -10.06 4.91
C HIS A 20 -4.55 -8.54 4.92
N TYR A 21 -3.49 -7.74 5.02
CA TYR A 21 -3.58 -6.30 5.22
C TYR A 21 -4.49 -5.62 4.18
N ASP A 22 -4.23 -5.91 2.91
CA ASP A 22 -5.00 -5.38 1.78
C ASP A 22 -6.46 -5.82 1.78
N ALA A 23 -6.72 -7.10 2.06
CA ALA A 23 -8.08 -7.63 2.13
C ALA A 23 -8.88 -7.01 3.29
N ILE A 24 -8.24 -6.82 4.44
CA ILE A 24 -8.85 -6.17 5.60
C ILE A 24 -9.18 -4.71 5.29
N LEU A 25 -8.25 -3.98 4.66
CA LEU A 25 -8.50 -2.61 4.22
C LEU A 25 -9.65 -2.53 3.22
N ASP A 26 -9.68 -3.42 2.24
CA ASP A 26 -10.77 -3.48 1.27
C ASP A 26 -12.10 -3.78 1.97
N ILE A 27 -12.16 -4.70 2.93
CA ILE A 27 -13.40 -5.01 3.68
C ILE A 27 -13.84 -3.83 4.55
N VAL A 28 -12.95 -3.28 5.37
CA VAL A 28 -13.27 -2.19 6.31
C VAL A 28 -13.69 -0.92 5.57
N THR A 29 -13.17 -0.69 4.36
CA THR A 29 -13.57 0.43 3.52
C THR A 29 -14.75 0.12 2.60
N LEU A 30 -15.40 -1.05 2.74
CA LEU A 30 -16.49 -1.51 1.88
C LEU A 30 -16.12 -1.47 0.39
N GLY A 31 -14.91 -1.91 0.07
CA GLY A 31 -14.31 -1.98 -1.26
C GLY A 31 -13.82 -0.64 -1.82
N ARG A 32 -13.92 0.46 -1.05
CA ARG A 32 -13.60 1.80 -1.57
C ARG A 32 -12.11 2.14 -1.54
N TYR A 33 -11.28 1.36 -0.85
CA TYR A 33 -9.85 1.62 -0.75
C TYR A 33 -9.16 1.60 -2.11
N LEU A 34 -9.40 0.57 -2.94
CA LEU A 34 -8.78 0.47 -4.26
C LEU A 34 -9.17 1.64 -5.20
N PRO A 35 -10.45 1.99 -5.40
CA PRO A 35 -10.83 3.18 -6.16
C PRO A 35 -10.22 4.47 -5.63
N PHE A 36 -10.12 4.60 -4.30
CA PHE A 36 -9.49 5.75 -3.67
C PHE A 36 -8.00 5.84 -4.04
N VAL A 37 -7.24 4.75 -3.92
CA VAL A 37 -5.80 4.74 -4.26
C VAL A 37 -5.59 5.06 -5.74
N ARG A 38 -6.39 4.47 -6.65
CA ARG A 38 -6.33 4.80 -8.08
C ARG A 38 -6.57 6.28 -8.35
N LYS A 39 -7.55 6.88 -7.66
CA LYS A 39 -7.81 8.33 -7.76
C LYS A 39 -6.62 9.15 -7.27
N VAL A 40 -6.02 8.77 -6.14
CA VAL A 40 -4.83 9.45 -5.60
C VAL A 40 -3.69 9.40 -6.62
N ILE A 41 -3.37 8.23 -7.15
CA ILE A 41 -2.31 8.04 -8.16
C ILE A 41 -2.57 8.92 -9.39
N ALA A 42 -3.80 8.93 -9.92
CA ALA A 42 -4.16 9.77 -11.05
C ALA A 42 -4.03 11.28 -10.77
N THR A 43 -4.17 11.70 -9.51
CA THR A 43 -3.97 13.11 -9.10
C THR A 43 -2.52 13.45 -8.77
N MET A 44 -1.63 12.47 -8.61
CA MET A 44 -0.21 12.71 -8.33
C MET A 44 0.55 13.28 -9.54
N GLY A 45 0.03 13.08 -10.75
CA GLY A 45 0.63 13.61 -11.98
C GLY A 45 2.00 12.99 -12.30
N ILE A 46 2.18 11.71 -11.98
CA ILE A 46 3.43 10.97 -12.23
C ILE A 46 3.59 10.66 -13.73
N GLU A 47 4.83 10.69 -14.21
CA GLU A 47 5.19 10.41 -15.61
C GLU A 47 6.12 9.18 -15.73
N PRO A 48 6.16 8.49 -16.89
CA PRO A 48 6.96 7.28 -17.07
C PRO A 48 8.47 7.43 -16.82
N LYS A 49 9.01 8.65 -16.85
CA LYS A 49 10.43 8.93 -16.61
C LYS A 49 10.74 9.31 -15.16
N ASP A 50 9.73 9.43 -14.31
CA ASP A 50 9.90 9.80 -12.92
C ASP A 50 10.60 8.70 -12.13
N LYS A 51 11.42 9.13 -11.16
CA LYS A 51 12.06 8.24 -10.19
C LYS A 51 11.27 8.34 -8.88
N ILE A 52 10.42 7.36 -8.63
CA ILE A 52 9.49 7.35 -7.48
C ILE A 52 10.12 6.58 -6.31
N LEU A 53 10.10 7.19 -5.12
CA LEU A 53 10.46 6.54 -3.86
C LEU A 53 9.19 6.21 -3.07
N ASP A 54 8.86 4.92 -2.94
CA ASP A 54 7.70 4.43 -2.18
C ASP A 54 8.08 4.10 -0.73
N LEU A 55 7.74 4.98 0.20
CA LEU A 55 8.03 4.81 1.62
C LEU A 55 6.89 4.03 2.30
N GLY A 56 7.25 2.93 2.98
CA GLY A 56 6.25 2.06 3.60
C GLY A 56 5.49 1.21 2.59
N ALA A 57 6.14 0.83 1.49
CA ALA A 57 5.57 0.11 0.35
C ALA A 57 4.84 -1.20 0.70
N GLY A 58 5.09 -1.80 1.87
CA GLY A 58 4.34 -2.94 2.40
C GLY A 58 4.28 -4.10 1.41
N THR A 59 3.07 -4.49 1.00
CA THR A 59 2.81 -5.58 0.03
C THR A 59 3.22 -5.24 -1.41
N GLY A 60 3.59 -3.99 -1.69
CA GLY A 60 3.91 -3.51 -3.03
C GLY A 60 2.69 -3.20 -3.91
N ARG A 61 1.47 -3.29 -3.36
CA ARG A 61 0.23 -3.04 -4.10
C ARG A 61 0.21 -1.66 -4.77
N ASN A 62 0.67 -0.63 -4.08
CA ASN A 62 0.71 0.73 -4.63
C ASN A 62 1.69 0.84 -5.80
N ALA A 63 2.86 0.21 -5.71
CA ALA A 63 3.83 0.17 -6.81
C ALA A 63 3.25 -0.48 -8.07
N LEU A 64 2.48 -1.57 -7.93
CA LEU A 64 1.79 -2.20 -9.04
C LEU A 64 0.72 -1.28 -9.65
N LEU A 65 -0.08 -0.60 -8.81
CA LEU A 65 -1.10 0.35 -9.29
C LEU A 65 -0.49 1.57 -9.98
N MET A 66 0.66 2.05 -9.51
CA MET A 66 1.41 3.13 -10.17
C MET A 66 1.96 2.66 -11.52
N ALA A 67 2.50 1.43 -11.60
CA ALA A 67 2.96 0.86 -12.86
C ALA A 67 1.82 0.66 -13.87
N GLU A 68 0.65 0.21 -13.42
CA GLU A 68 -0.56 0.11 -14.24
C GLU A 68 -1.01 1.50 -14.75
N HIS A 69 -0.92 2.54 -13.93
CA HIS A 69 -1.28 3.91 -14.33
C HIS A 69 -0.31 4.52 -15.37
N LEU A 70 0.96 4.12 -15.34
CA LEU A 70 2.02 4.60 -16.23
C LEU A 70 2.16 3.78 -17.54
N SER A 71 1.41 2.69 -17.67
CA SER A 71 1.38 1.81 -18.85
C SER A 71 0.36 2.29 -19.88
#